data_AF-A0A959UV88-F1
#
_entry.id   AF-A0A959UV88-F1
#
_cell.length_a   1.000
_cell.length_b   1.000
_cell.length_c   1.000
_cell.angle_alpha   90.00
_cell.angle_beta   90.00
_cell.angle_gamma   90.00
#
_symmetry.space_group_name_H-M   'P 1'
#
loop_
_entity.id
_entity.type
_entity.pdbx_description
1 polymer ?
#
loop_
_entity_poly.entity_id
_entity_poly.type
_entity_poly.pdbx_seq_one_letter_code
_entity_poly.pdbx_strand_id
1 'polypeptide(L)'
;MPRTTDTRTSERDSWQQPDVVLDIMGDLTGRTVALLFADDGYWVAPLVDRGAKVIALDPDAADRQALEALRDQVGAGMLEVRATDGNTTGLGMREADMALCVNNYMAPADRIGFYQQVRLGLKEP
;
A
#
# COMPACT_ATOMS: atom_id res chain seq x y z
N MET A 1 21.70 4.17 -2.68
CA MET A 1 21.91 3.88 -4.12
C MET A 1 21.15 4.93 -4.92
N PRO A 2 21.73 5.59 -5.93
CA PRO A 2 20.94 6.48 -6.79
C PRO A 2 20.00 5.61 -7.62
N ARG A 3 18.68 5.87 -7.54
CA ARG A 3 17.69 5.24 -8.42
C ARG A 3 18.01 5.65 -9.86
N THR A 4 18.34 4.68 -10.71
CA THR A 4 18.37 4.89 -12.16
C THR A 4 16.99 5.39 -12.58
N THR A 5 16.93 6.57 -13.21
CA THR A 5 15.67 7.24 -13.55
C THR A 5 14.93 6.47 -14.64
N ASP A 6 14.09 5.50 -14.27
CA ASP A 6 13.06 4.96 -15.16
C ASP A 6 12.06 6.10 -15.41
N THR A 7 11.84 6.43 -16.69
CA THR A 7 10.94 7.51 -17.10
C THR A 7 9.54 7.34 -16.53
N ARG A 8 9.06 6.10 -16.37
CA ARG A 8 7.73 5.81 -15.80
C ARG A 8 7.67 6.14 -14.31
N THR A 9 8.75 5.90 -13.57
CA THR A 9 8.87 6.30 -12.17
C THR A 9 8.88 7.83 -12.08
N SER A 10 9.61 8.52 -12.96
CA SER A 10 9.63 9.99 -12.95
C SER A 10 8.28 10.63 -13.27
N GLU A 11 7.48 10.02 -14.14
CA GLU A 11 6.11 10.46 -14.41
C GLU A 11 5.21 10.23 -13.19
N ARG A 12 5.21 9.03 -12.60
CA ARG A 12 4.43 8.74 -11.38
C ARG A 12 4.82 9.67 -10.22
N ASP A 13 6.11 9.88 -9.99
CA ASP A 13 6.62 10.80 -8.96
C ASP A 13 6.04 12.22 -9.13
N SER A 14 5.93 12.71 -10.38
CA SER A 14 5.48 14.07 -10.67
C SER A 14 4.02 14.36 -10.29
N TRP A 15 3.12 13.39 -10.47
CA TRP A 15 1.68 13.57 -10.21
C TRP A 15 1.19 12.91 -8.92
N GLN A 16 1.80 11.79 -8.49
CA GLN A 16 1.46 11.15 -7.22
C GLN A 16 2.11 11.83 -6.02
N GLN A 17 3.22 12.54 -6.23
CA GLN A 17 3.93 13.34 -5.23
C GLN A 17 4.19 12.56 -3.93
N PRO A 18 4.92 11.43 -3.97
CA PRO A 18 5.05 10.51 -2.85
C PRO A 18 5.58 11.18 -1.59
N ASP A 19 6.58 12.05 -1.71
CA ASP A 19 7.15 12.75 -0.55
C ASP A 19 6.12 13.63 0.16
N VAL A 20 5.24 14.31 -0.59
CA VAL A 20 4.17 15.15 -0.01
C VAL A 20 3.16 14.30 0.75
N VAL A 21 2.75 13.16 0.17
CA VAL A 21 1.82 12.23 0.82
C VAL A 21 2.43 11.65 2.09
N LEU A 22 3.69 11.19 2.02
CA LEU A 22 4.40 10.63 3.18
C LEU A 22 4.58 11.66 4.30
N ASP A 23 4.83 12.93 3.96
CA ASP A 23 4.93 14.00 4.94
C ASP A 23 3.58 14.29 5.62
N ILE A 24 2.46 14.19 4.89
CA ILE A 24 1.11 14.27 5.47
C ILE A 24 0.83 13.06 6.37
N MET A 25 1.29 11.87 5.98
CA MET A 25 1.13 10.66 6.79
C MET A 25 1.96 10.68 8.09
N GLY A 26 3.02 11.48 8.14
CA GLY A 26 3.82 11.70 9.35
C GLY A 26 4.84 10.58 9.63
N ASP A 27 5.09 10.31 10.92
CA ASP A 27 6.05 9.27 11.32
C ASP A 27 5.46 7.86 11.15
N LEU A 28 6.07 7.12 10.21
CA LEU A 28 5.68 5.76 9.87
C LEU A 28 6.55 4.69 10.54
N THR A 29 7.53 5.08 11.36
CA THR A 29 8.48 4.16 11.97
C THR A 29 7.74 3.12 12.81
N GLY A 30 7.79 1.85 12.37
CA GLY A 30 7.13 0.72 13.05
C GLY A 30 5.61 0.67 12.92
N ARG A 31 5.00 1.58 12.14
CA ARG A 31 3.56 1.58 11.84
C ARG A 31 3.23 0.52 10.79
N THR A 32 2.08 -0.13 10.93
CA THR A 32 1.53 -0.99 9.88
C THR A 32 0.64 -0.17 8.95
N VAL A 33 0.96 -0.12 7.66
CA VAL A 33 0.17 0.56 6.62
C VAL A 33 -0.46 -0.47 5.69
N ALA A 34 -1.78 -0.44 5.58
CA ALA A 34 -2.51 -1.19 4.56
C ALA A 34 -2.46 -0.43 3.22
N LEU A 35 -1.77 -0.97 2.22
CA LEU A 35 -1.73 -0.44 0.86
C LEU A 35 -2.84 -1.12 0.05
N LEU A 36 -3.91 -0.37 -0.21
CA LEU A 36 -5.11 -0.86 -0.90
C LEU A 36 -4.91 -0.72 -2.42
N PHE A 37 -5.16 -1.81 -3.15
CA PHE A 37 -4.95 -1.88 -4.61
C PHE A 37 -3.50 -1.51 -4.95
N ALA A 38 -2.59 -2.37 -4.47
CA ALA A 38 -1.16 -2.12 -4.46
C ALA A 38 -0.51 -2.14 -5.86
N ASP A 39 -1.17 -2.71 -6.87
CA ASP A 39 -0.71 -2.74 -8.28
C ASP A 39 0.74 -3.30 -8.33
N ASP A 40 1.58 -2.77 -9.21
CA ASP A 40 3.01 -3.07 -9.33
C ASP A 40 3.87 -2.80 -8.09
N GLY A 41 3.28 -2.29 -6.99
CA GLY A 41 3.95 -2.10 -5.72
C GLY A 41 4.82 -0.85 -5.63
N TYR A 42 4.65 0.12 -6.53
CA TYR A 42 5.38 1.39 -6.49
C TYR A 42 5.46 2.04 -5.10
N TRP A 43 4.36 2.01 -4.32
CA TRP A 43 4.30 2.61 -2.98
C TRP A 43 4.94 1.78 -1.85
N VAL A 44 5.31 0.52 -2.11
CA VAL A 44 5.97 -0.33 -1.11
C VAL A 44 7.30 0.28 -0.67
N ALA A 45 8.20 0.59 -1.61
CA ALA A 45 9.52 1.10 -1.28
C ALA A 45 9.46 2.47 -0.56
N PRO A 46 8.69 3.47 -1.02
CA PRO A 46 8.54 4.75 -0.30
C PRO A 46 8.02 4.58 1.15
N LEU A 47 7.08 3.67 1.38
CA LEU A 47 6.56 3.40 2.73
C LEU A 47 7.60 2.69 3.61
N VAL A 48 8.26 1.66 3.08
CA VAL A 48 9.28 0.90 3.83
C VAL A 48 10.51 1.76 4.13
N ASP A 49 10.93 2.64 3.21
CA ASP A 49 12.03 3.59 3.42
C ASP A 49 11.73 4.57 4.57
N ARG A 50 10.45 4.84 4.86
CA ARG A 50 9.98 5.61 6.02
C ARG A 50 9.76 4.76 7.29
N GLY A 51 10.13 3.48 7.26
CA GLY A 51 10.05 2.56 8.39
C GLY A 51 8.70 1.87 8.60
N ALA A 52 7.78 1.98 7.63
CA ALA A 52 6.48 1.31 7.70
C ALA A 52 6.61 -0.19 7.44
N LYS A 53 5.77 -0.99 8.10
CA LYS A 53 5.42 -2.35 7.66
C LYS A 53 4.22 -2.25 6.75
N VAL A 54 4.25 -2.88 5.58
CA VAL A 54 3.21 -2.77 4.56
C VAL A 54 2.43 -4.07 4.45
N ILE A 55 1.10 -3.97 4.50
CA ILE A 55 0.20 -5.04 4.05
C ILE A 55 -0.33 -4.61 2.67
N ALA A 56 0.20 -5.21 1.61
CA ALA A 56 -0.20 -4.93 0.24
C ALA A 56 -1.36 -5.83 -0.17
N LEU A 57 -2.48 -5.20 -0.53
CA LEU A 57 -3.74 -5.85 -0.85
C LEU A 57 -4.06 -5.63 -2.32
N ASP A 58 -4.17 -6.72 -3.08
CA ASP A 58 -4.46 -6.61 -4.50
C ASP A 58 -5.30 -7.80 -5.03
N PRO A 59 -6.31 -7.57 -5.90
CA PRO A 59 -7.08 -8.63 -6.53
C PRO A 59 -6.36 -9.32 -7.70
N ASP A 60 -5.44 -8.65 -8.38
CA ASP A 60 -4.74 -9.20 -9.54
C ASP A 60 -3.61 -10.16 -9.11
N ALA A 61 -3.45 -11.26 -9.82
CA ALA A 61 -2.41 -12.25 -9.50
C ALA A 61 -1.02 -11.84 -10.03
N ALA A 62 -0.96 -11.12 -11.16
CA ALA A 62 0.28 -10.63 -11.73
C ALA A 62 0.89 -9.53 -10.86
N ASP A 63 0.06 -8.62 -10.34
CA ASP A 63 0.49 -7.56 -9.43
C ASP A 63 1.02 -8.15 -8.13
N ARG A 64 0.33 -9.14 -7.57
CA ARG A 64 0.83 -9.90 -6.41
C ARG A 64 2.15 -10.60 -6.68
N GLN A 65 2.37 -11.13 -7.88
CA GLN A 65 3.67 -11.72 -8.23
C GLN A 65 4.78 -10.67 -8.23
N ALA A 66 4.51 -9.44 -8.70
CA ALA A 66 5.46 -8.34 -8.64
C ALA A 66 5.74 -7.91 -7.18
N LEU A 67 4.70 -7.82 -6.35
CA LEU A 67 4.82 -7.51 -4.92
C LEU A 67 5.64 -8.55 -4.15
N GLU A 68 5.47 -9.84 -4.47
CA GLU A 68 6.27 -10.91 -3.88
C GLU A 68 7.76 -10.78 -4.25
N ALA A 69 8.08 -10.40 -5.50
CA ALA A 69 9.46 -10.10 -5.89
C ALA A 69 10.03 -8.84 -5.22
N LEU A 70 9.19 -7.86 -4.88
CA LEU A 70 9.58 -6.70 -4.09
C LEU A 70 9.83 -7.08 -2.62
N ARG A 71 9.06 -8.02 -2.05
CA ARG A 71 9.24 -8.51 -0.67
C ARG A 71 10.67 -8.99 -0.42
N ASP A 72 11.24 -9.69 -1.39
CA ASP A 72 12.61 -10.20 -1.30
C ASP A 72 13.67 -9.08 -1.29
N GLN A 73 13.33 -7.89 -1.80
CA GLN A 73 14.21 -6.72 -1.85
C GLN A 73 14.08 -5.85 -0.58
N VAL A 74 12.86 -5.65 -0.08
CA VAL A 74 12.58 -4.79 1.08
C VAL A 74 12.67 -5.53 2.42
N GLY A 75 12.71 -6.86 2.37
CA GLY A 75 12.77 -7.75 3.53
C GLY A 75 11.41 -8.33 3.91
N ALA A 76 11.38 -9.64 4.16
CA ALA A 76 10.14 -10.40 4.42
C ALA A 76 9.35 -9.91 5.65
N GLY A 77 9.99 -9.22 6.61
CA GLY A 77 9.30 -8.64 7.77
C GLY A 77 8.66 -7.27 7.51
N MET A 78 8.93 -6.66 6.34
CA MET A 78 8.49 -5.31 5.99
C MET A 78 7.31 -5.29 5.02
N LEU A 79 7.10 -6.37 4.26
CA LEU A 79 6.00 -6.49 3.30
C LEU A 79 5.28 -7.83 3.46
N GLU A 80 3.97 -7.76 3.67
CA GLU A 80 3.03 -8.87 3.55
C GLU A 80 2.14 -8.65 2.31
N VAL A 81 2.02 -9.65 1.44
CA VAL A 81 1.20 -9.60 0.23
C VAL A 81 -0.04 -10.46 0.44
N ARG A 82 -1.22 -9.91 0.18
CA ARG A 82 -2.51 -10.59 0.38
C ARG A 82 -3.40 -10.47 -0.84
N ALA A 83 -4.04 -11.59 -1.18
CA ALA A 83 -5.08 -11.63 -2.19
C ALA A 83 -6.37 -10.99 -1.66
N THR A 84 -7.07 -10.26 -2.52
CA THR A 84 -8.46 -9.83 -2.27
C THR A 84 -9.33 -10.15 -3.47
N ASP A 85 -10.64 -9.93 -3.36
CA ASP A 85 -11.58 -9.97 -4.49
C ASP A 85 -11.95 -8.57 -5.02
N GLY A 86 -11.26 -7.53 -4.52
CA GLY A 86 -11.53 -6.12 -4.82
C GLY A 86 -12.77 -5.52 -4.13
N ASN A 87 -13.58 -6.34 -3.44
CA ASN A 87 -14.75 -5.88 -2.69
C ASN A 87 -14.64 -6.14 -1.18
N THR A 88 -13.65 -6.92 -0.77
CA THR A 88 -13.28 -7.16 0.63
C THR A 88 -11.85 -6.75 0.86
N THR A 89 -11.56 -6.27 2.06
CA THR A 89 -10.23 -5.75 2.39
C THR A 89 -9.24 -6.82 2.81
N GLY A 90 -9.71 -7.99 3.28
CA GLY A 90 -8.84 -9.01 3.87
C GLY A 90 -8.09 -8.56 5.14
N LEU A 91 -8.43 -7.38 5.70
CA LEU A 91 -7.86 -6.87 6.93
C LEU A 91 -8.56 -7.49 8.14
N GLY A 92 -7.77 -7.89 9.12
CA GLY A 92 -8.25 -8.22 10.45
C GLY A 92 -8.69 -6.97 11.20
N MET A 93 -9.56 -7.15 12.20
CA MET A 93 -10.00 -6.05 13.08
C MET A 93 -8.81 -5.35 13.74
N ARG A 94 -8.72 -4.02 13.62
CA ARG A 94 -7.67 -3.19 14.24
C ARG A 94 -6.24 -3.66 13.93
N GLU A 95 -6.02 -4.15 12.72
CA GLU A 95 -4.75 -4.72 12.29
C GLU A 95 -3.74 -3.64 11.86
N ALA A 96 -4.18 -2.67 11.05
CA ALA A 96 -3.32 -1.63 10.50
C ALA A 96 -3.45 -0.32 11.27
N ASP A 97 -2.37 0.46 11.33
CA ASP A 97 -2.38 1.81 11.91
C ASP A 97 -2.93 2.84 10.91
N MET A 98 -2.68 2.64 9.62
CA MET A 98 -3.12 3.54 8.54
C MET A 98 -3.49 2.74 7.29
N ALA A 99 -4.27 3.35 6.38
CA ALA A 99 -4.52 2.82 5.05
C ALA A 99 -4.19 3.87 3.99
N LEU A 100 -3.62 3.43 2.86
CA LEU A 100 -3.32 4.26 1.70
C LEU A 100 -4.02 3.66 0.47
N CYS A 101 -4.75 4.49 -0.27
CA CYS A 101 -5.36 4.14 -1.54
C CYS A 101 -5.03 5.25 -2.54
N VAL A 102 -4.27 4.92 -3.58
CA VAL A 102 -3.79 5.90 -4.55
C VAL A 102 -4.43 5.59 -5.89
N ASN A 103 -5.18 6.55 -6.44
CA ASN A 103 -5.82 6.47 -7.75
C ASN A 103 -6.83 5.30 -7.96
N ASN A 104 -7.22 4.58 -6.90
CA ASN A 104 -8.09 3.39 -6.99
C ASN A 104 -9.37 3.50 -6.13
N TYR A 105 -9.77 4.71 -5.71
CA TYR A 105 -10.96 4.91 -4.87
C TYR A 105 -12.26 4.34 -5.46
N MET A 106 -12.35 4.32 -6.80
CA MET A 106 -13.54 3.86 -7.53
C MET A 106 -13.52 2.36 -7.84
N ALA A 107 -12.48 1.62 -7.47
CA ALA A 107 -12.34 0.20 -7.80
C ALA A 107 -13.39 -0.71 -7.14
N PRO A 108 -13.74 -0.57 -5.84
CA PRO A 108 -14.78 -1.41 -5.24
C PRO A 108 -16.16 -1.11 -5.82
N ALA A 109 -16.94 -2.16 -6.10
CA ALA A 109 -18.33 -2.00 -6.55
C ALA A 109 -19.21 -1.40 -5.44
N ASP A 110 -19.10 -1.92 -4.22
CA ASP A 110 -19.68 -1.34 -3.01
C ASP A 110 -18.62 -0.56 -2.21
N ARG A 111 -18.44 0.71 -2.56
CA ARG A 111 -17.47 1.57 -1.88
C ARG A 111 -17.81 1.80 -0.41
N ILE A 112 -19.10 1.92 -0.07
CA ILE A 112 -19.50 2.17 1.32
C ILE A 112 -19.14 0.97 2.19
N GLY A 113 -19.54 -0.24 1.76
CA GLY A 113 -19.21 -1.47 2.47
C GLY A 113 -17.70 -1.71 2.54
N PHE A 114 -16.98 -1.47 1.43
CA PHE A 114 -15.52 -1.63 1.40
C PHE A 114 -14.81 -0.72 2.40
N TYR A 115 -15.10 0.59 2.39
CA TYR A 115 -14.43 1.53 3.29
C TYR A 115 -14.92 1.43 4.75
N GLN A 116 -16.10 0.88 5.00
CA GLN A 116 -16.50 0.45 6.34
C GLN A 116 -15.61 -0.69 6.84
N GLN A 117 -15.30 -1.68 6.00
CA GLN A 117 -14.34 -2.74 6.36
C GLN A 117 -12.94 -2.16 6.61
N VAL A 118 -12.48 -1.23 5.77
CA VAL A 118 -11.20 -0.53 6.00
C VAL A 118 -11.21 0.12 7.39
N ARG A 119 -12.27 0.87 7.73
CA ARG A 119 -12.39 1.53 9.03
C ARG A 119 -12.35 0.55 10.21
N LEU A 120 -12.93 -0.63 10.07
CA LEU A 120 -12.89 -1.70 11.07
C LEU A 120 -11.49 -2.34 11.18
N GLY A 121 -10.77 -2.41 10.06
CA GLY A 121 -9.40 -2.92 9.97
C GLY A 121 -8.36 -1.95 10.53
N LEU A 122 -8.67 -0.66 10.63
CA LEU A 122 -7.79 0.34 11.23
C LEU A 122 -7.88 0.35 12.75
N LYS A 123 -6.74 0.56 13.41
CA LYS A 123 -6.66 0.91 14.83
C LYS A 123 -7.29 2.30 15.03
N GLU A 124 -7.94 2.49 16.17
CA GLU A 124 -8.43 3.82 16.56
C GLU A 124 -7.23 4.79 16.71
N PRO A 125 -7.38 6.05 16.29
CA PRO A 125 -6.35 7.08 16.48
C PRO A 125 -6.05 7.35 17.96
#